data_AF-A0A5J4PBE6-F1
#
_entry.id   AF-A0A5J4PBE6-F1
#
_cell.length_a   1.000
_cell.length_b   1.000
_cell.length_c   1.000
_cell.angle_alpha   90.00
_cell.angle_beta   90.00
_cell.angle_gamma   90.00
#
_symmetry.space_group_name_H-M   'P 1'
#
loop_
_entity.id
_entity.type
_entity.pdbx_description
1 polymer ?
#
loop_
_entity_poly.entity_id
_entity_poly.type
_entity_poly.pdbx_seq_one_letter_code
_entity_poly.pdbx_strand_id
1 'polypeptide(L)'
;MYKIEICANSAESCVAAQEGGAWRVELCAGIPEGGTTPSYGEITTARELITIKLHVIIRARGGDFLYTSAEMKSMERDILVARDAGADGVVFGCLTSDGNIDIKAFNRLLKAATGLSVTFHRAFDKCIRPHEALEQLIELGCDRILTSGQKPTAEAGIPLLKELVEQAGDRIIIMPGC
;
A
#
# COMPACT_ATOMS: atom_id res chain seq x y z
N MET A 1 -11.87 -6.40 -18.49
CA MET A 1 -10.57 -7.06 -18.25
C MET A 1 -10.12 -6.67 -16.84
N TYR A 2 -9.71 -7.62 -16.01
CA TYR A 2 -9.30 -7.35 -14.63
C TYR A 2 -7.93 -6.67 -14.59
N LYS A 3 -7.71 -5.79 -13.61
CA LYS A 3 -6.40 -5.19 -13.33
C LYS A 3 -5.72 -6.04 -12.25
N ILE A 4 -4.53 -6.55 -12.54
CA ILE A 4 -3.76 -7.40 -11.63
C ILE A 4 -2.54 -6.60 -11.16
N GLU A 5 -2.34 -6.56 -9.85
CA GLU A 5 -1.10 -6.09 -9.22
C GLU A 5 -0.27 -7.29 -8.77
N ILE A 6 1.04 -7.23 -8.97
CA ILE A 6 1.99 -8.22 -8.47
C ILE A 6 2.93 -7.57 -7.45
N CYS A 7 3.03 -8.17 -6.27
CA CYS A 7 4.07 -7.80 -5.30
C CYS A 7 5.42 -8.35 -5.81
N ALA A 8 6.35 -7.45 -6.11
CA ALA A 8 7.67 -7.76 -6.64
C ALA A 8 8.73 -7.45 -5.58
N ASN A 9 9.75 -8.31 -5.48
CA ASN A 9 10.79 -8.20 -4.45
C ASN A 9 12.15 -7.71 -4.98
N SER A 10 12.19 -7.32 -6.26
CA SER A 10 13.39 -6.87 -6.96
C SER A 10 13.00 -6.21 -8.28
N ALA A 11 13.90 -5.39 -8.84
CA ALA A 11 13.74 -4.83 -10.17
C ALA A 11 13.55 -5.92 -11.26
N GLU A 12 14.25 -7.05 -11.16
CA GLU A 12 14.07 -8.19 -12.08
C GLU A 12 12.67 -8.80 -11.96
N SER A 13 12.15 -8.95 -10.73
CA SER A 13 10.78 -9.42 -10.52
C SER A 13 9.73 -8.45 -11.08
N CYS A 14 10.01 -7.14 -11.08
CA CYS A 14 9.15 -6.16 -11.76
C CYS A 14 9.09 -6.42 -13.28
N VAL A 15 10.22 -6.75 -13.91
CA VAL A 15 10.29 -7.10 -15.34
C VAL A 15 9.47 -8.37 -15.61
N ALA A 16 9.68 -9.42 -14.82
CA ALA A 16 8.94 -10.67 -14.96
C ALA A 16 7.41 -10.45 -14.80
N ALA A 17 6.98 -9.60 -13.86
CA ALA A 17 5.58 -9.26 -13.69
C ALA A 17 5.01 -8.51 -14.91
N GLN A 18 5.77 -7.57 -15.49
CA GLN A 18 5.38 -6.87 -16.71
C GLN A 18 5.24 -7.83 -17.89
N GLU A 19 6.22 -8.70 -18.12
CA GLU A 19 6.19 -9.70 -19.20
C GLU A 19 5.05 -10.69 -19.03
N GLY A 20 4.69 -11.02 -17.78
CA GLY A 20 3.51 -11.80 -17.43
C GLY A 20 2.18 -11.08 -17.61
N GLY A 21 2.17 -9.80 -18.00
CA GLY A 21 0.96 -9.02 -18.26
C GLY A 21 0.35 -8.35 -17.03
N ALA A 22 1.11 -8.16 -15.95
CA ALA A 22 0.64 -7.39 -14.81
C ALA A 22 0.28 -5.96 -15.23
N TRP A 23 -0.80 -5.42 -14.66
CA TRP A 23 -1.18 -4.03 -14.90
C TRP A 23 -0.32 -3.07 -14.05
N ARG A 24 0.12 -3.53 -12.89
CA ARG A 24 0.93 -2.78 -11.93
C ARG A 24 1.80 -3.72 -11.09
N VAL A 25 2.88 -3.19 -10.54
CA VAL A 25 3.65 -3.85 -9.48
C VAL A 25 3.66 -3.01 -8.20
N GLU A 26 3.69 -3.69 -7.07
CA GLU A 26 4.11 -3.13 -5.79
C GLU A 26 5.55 -3.62 -5.53
N LEU A 27 6.52 -2.71 -5.55
CA LEU A 27 7.91 -3.03 -5.23
C LEU A 27 8.14 -2.99 -3.73
N CYS A 28 8.62 -4.11 -3.18
CA CYS A 28 8.90 -4.33 -1.78
C CYS A 28 10.33 -4.85 -1.57
N ALA A 29 10.96 -4.48 -0.47
CA ALA A 29 12.02 -5.28 0.15
C ALA A 29 11.45 -6.09 1.32
N GLY A 30 12.27 -6.85 2.05
CA GLY A 30 11.86 -7.47 3.31
C GLY A 30 10.57 -8.31 3.24
N ILE A 31 10.47 -9.17 2.22
CA ILE A 31 9.28 -10.02 2.00
C ILE A 31 8.95 -10.90 3.22
N PRO A 32 9.93 -11.54 3.90
CA PRO A 32 9.64 -12.31 5.12
C PRO A 32 8.97 -11.48 6.23
N GLU A 33 9.18 -10.17 6.26
CA GLU A 33 8.58 -9.24 7.20
C GLU A 33 7.20 -8.71 6.74
N GLY A 34 6.71 -9.17 5.59
CA GLY A 34 5.49 -8.68 4.94
C GLY A 34 5.69 -7.41 4.10
N GLY A 35 6.91 -7.14 3.65
CA GLY A 35 7.26 -5.98 2.83
C GLY A 35 7.79 -4.81 3.67
N THR A 36 8.94 -4.26 3.28
CA THR A 36 9.53 -3.01 3.80
C THR A 36 9.97 -2.11 2.65
N THR A 37 10.22 -0.82 2.94
CA THR A 37 10.65 0.14 1.92
C THR A 37 11.90 -0.37 1.18
N PRO A 38 11.85 -0.54 -0.16
CA PRO A 38 13.01 -0.92 -0.95
C PRO A 38 14.07 0.19 -0.99
N SER A 39 15.30 -0.18 -1.34
CA SER A 39 16.38 0.81 -1.47
C SER A 39 16.12 1.76 -2.66
N TYR A 40 16.68 2.96 -2.60
CA TYR A 40 16.64 3.90 -3.73
C TYR A 40 17.15 3.29 -5.04
N GLY A 41 18.20 2.46 -4.97
CA GLY A 41 18.76 1.76 -6.13
C GLY A 41 17.72 0.83 -6.76
N GLU A 42 17.03 0.02 -5.95
CA GLU A 42 15.98 -0.88 -6.45
C GLU A 42 14.82 -0.12 -7.12
N ILE A 43 14.37 0.98 -6.52
CA ILE A 43 13.27 1.79 -7.09
C ILE A 43 13.67 2.36 -8.45
N THR A 44 14.87 2.95 -8.52
CA THR A 44 15.37 3.59 -9.76
C THR A 44 15.58 2.55 -10.86
N THR A 45 16.26 1.44 -10.54
CA THR A 45 16.48 0.35 -11.49
C THR A 45 15.18 -0.28 -11.96
N ALA A 46 14.21 -0.52 -11.07
CA ALA A 46 12.90 -1.01 -11.48
C ALA A 46 12.22 -0.03 -12.45
N ARG A 47 12.22 1.27 -12.13
CA ARG A 47 11.60 2.28 -12.99
C ARG A 47 12.22 2.33 -14.39
N GLU A 48 13.54 2.19 -14.50
CA GLU A 48 14.26 2.15 -15.78
C GLU A 48 13.87 0.93 -16.64
N LEU A 49 13.57 -0.20 -16.02
CA LEU A 49 13.33 -1.48 -16.69
C LEU A 49 11.87 -1.72 -17.06
N ILE A 50 10.90 -1.11 -16.36
CA ILE A 50 9.48 -1.31 -16.62
C ILE A 50 8.76 -0.04 -17.06
N THR A 51 7.63 -0.21 -17.73
CA THR A 51 6.73 0.85 -18.21
C THR A 51 5.33 0.76 -17.60
N ILE A 52 4.95 -0.41 -17.07
CA ILE A 52 3.74 -0.56 -16.26
C ILE A 52 3.81 0.29 -14.99
N LYS A 53 2.68 0.40 -14.29
CA LYS A 53 2.61 1.20 -13.07
C LYS A 53 3.53 0.63 -11.99
N LEU A 54 4.30 1.50 -11.35
CA LEU A 54 5.21 1.16 -10.26
C LEU A 54 4.71 1.82 -8.97
N HIS A 55 4.23 1.02 -8.04
CA HIS A 55 3.96 1.46 -6.68
C HIS A 55 5.06 0.98 -5.74
N VAL A 56 5.44 1.81 -4.77
CA VAL A 56 6.50 1.49 -3.81
C VAL A 56 5.91 1.41 -2.41
N ILE A 57 6.17 0.32 -1.69
CA ILE A 57 5.80 0.24 -0.28
C ILE A 57 6.65 1.22 0.54
N ILE A 58 6.01 1.96 1.44
CA ILE A 58 6.65 2.86 2.39
C ILE A 58 6.36 2.31 3.78
N ARG A 59 7.29 1.52 4.30
CA ARG A 59 7.18 0.85 5.60
C ARG A 59 8.55 0.69 6.22
N ALA A 60 8.81 1.46 7.28
CA ALA A 60 10.14 1.56 7.90
C ALA A 60 10.65 0.24 8.51
N ARG A 61 9.75 -0.65 8.93
CA ARG A 61 10.08 -1.95 9.54
C ARG A 61 8.91 -2.93 9.45
N GLY A 62 9.21 -4.20 9.70
CA GLY A 62 8.20 -5.22 9.99
C GLY A 62 7.46 -5.01 11.31
N GLY A 63 6.54 -5.93 11.62
CA GLY A 63 5.73 -5.90 12.83
C GLY A 63 4.50 -4.99 12.71
N ASP A 64 4.22 -4.23 13.77
CA ASP A 64 3.07 -3.33 13.87
C ASP A 64 3.14 -2.11 12.94
N PHE A 65 2.09 -1.28 13.00
CA PHE A 65 1.93 -0.04 12.25
C PHE A 65 1.86 1.19 13.19
N LEU A 66 2.48 1.07 14.37
CA LEU A 66 2.59 2.11 15.39
C LEU A 66 3.93 2.82 15.24
N TYR A 67 3.97 3.87 14.42
CA TYR A 67 5.23 4.51 14.10
C TYR A 67 5.62 5.59 15.10
N THR A 68 6.88 5.55 15.51
CA THR A 68 7.52 6.62 16.26
C THR A 68 7.69 7.88 15.39
N SER A 69 7.98 9.01 16.03
CA SER A 69 8.26 10.26 15.31
C SER A 69 9.48 10.17 14.39
N ALA A 70 10.47 9.32 14.72
CA ALA A 70 11.65 9.12 13.88
C ALA A 70 11.30 8.30 12.62
N GLU A 71 10.54 7.22 12.78
CA GLU A 71 10.07 6.39 11.65
C GLU A 71 9.18 7.19 10.71
N MET A 72 8.25 7.99 11.23
CA MET A 72 7.44 8.89 10.41
C MET A 72 8.27 9.84 9.56
N LYS A 73 9.34 10.41 10.13
CA LYS A 73 10.27 11.30 9.40
C LYS A 73 11.05 10.56 8.31
N SER A 74 11.39 9.29 8.52
CA SER A 74 12.03 8.47 7.49
C SER A 74 11.04 8.16 6.37
N MET A 75 9.83 7.71 6.71
CA MET A 75 8.77 7.41 5.75
C MET A 75 8.40 8.61 4.86
N GLU A 76 8.32 9.82 5.43
CA GLU A 76 8.11 11.04 4.63
C GLU A 76 9.23 11.26 3.61
N ARG A 77 10.49 11.04 3.99
CA ARG A 77 11.63 11.16 3.07
C ARG A 77 11.59 10.08 2.00
N ASP A 78 11.27 8.85 2.38
CA ASP A 78 11.17 7.73 1.46
C ASP A 78 10.07 7.96 0.41
N ILE A 79 8.95 8.59 0.78
CA ILE A 79 7.90 9.00 -0.18
C ILE A 79 8.47 10.00 -1.21
N LEU A 80 9.20 11.02 -0.75
CA LEU A 80 9.80 12.01 -1.65
C LEU A 80 10.83 11.35 -2.58
N VAL A 81 11.66 10.46 -2.04
CA VAL A 81 12.65 9.70 -2.81
C VAL A 81 11.96 8.80 -3.85
N ALA A 82 10.91 8.07 -3.48
CA ALA A 82 10.16 7.23 -4.41
C ALA A 82 9.50 8.05 -5.52
N ARG A 83 8.91 9.21 -5.18
CA ARG A 83 8.35 10.15 -6.16
C ARG A 83 9.41 10.63 -7.15
N ASP A 84 10.53 11.12 -6.63
CA ASP A 84 11.60 11.69 -7.43
C ASP A 84 12.29 10.61 -8.31
N ALA A 85 12.26 9.35 -7.87
CA ALA A 85 12.67 8.17 -8.65
C ALA A 85 11.63 7.68 -9.68
N GLY A 86 10.47 8.33 -9.79
CA GLY A 86 9.46 8.05 -10.81
C GLY A 86 8.42 6.98 -10.45
N ALA A 87 8.20 6.72 -9.15
CA ALA A 87 7.06 5.91 -8.72
C ALA A 87 5.74 6.57 -9.17
N ASP A 88 4.77 5.75 -9.60
CA ASP A 88 3.41 6.18 -9.93
C ASP A 88 2.52 6.27 -8.67
N GLY A 89 2.93 5.60 -7.60
CA GLY A 89 2.18 5.54 -6.35
C GLY A 89 3.01 4.99 -5.18
N VAL A 90 2.45 5.13 -3.99
CA VAL A 90 3.05 4.68 -2.73
C VAL A 90 2.02 3.93 -1.89
N VAL A 91 2.52 3.00 -1.07
CA VAL A 91 1.69 2.08 -0.30
C VAL A 91 2.08 2.12 1.17
N PHE A 92 1.19 2.53 2.06
CA PHE A 92 1.47 2.64 3.50
C PHE A 92 0.19 2.61 4.33
N GLY A 93 0.30 2.41 5.64
CA GLY A 93 -0.83 2.53 6.56
C GLY A 93 -0.34 2.76 7.98
N CYS A 94 -1.03 3.63 8.71
CA CYS A 94 -0.67 4.02 10.08
C CYS A 94 -1.85 3.72 11.00
N LEU A 95 -1.59 3.05 12.12
CA LEU A 95 -2.62 2.74 13.11
C LEU A 95 -2.29 3.38 14.46
N THR A 96 -3.31 3.49 15.29
CA THR A 96 -3.24 3.77 16.72
C THR A 96 -3.17 2.45 17.49
N SER A 97 -2.75 2.50 18.76
CA SER A 97 -2.69 1.32 19.64
C SER A 97 -4.05 0.64 19.84
N ASP A 98 -5.14 1.39 19.65
CA ASP A 98 -6.52 0.89 19.78
C ASP A 98 -7.03 0.23 18.50
N GLY A 99 -6.18 0.10 17.47
CA GLY A 99 -6.56 -0.50 16.19
C GLY A 99 -7.43 0.39 15.31
N ASN A 100 -7.42 1.70 15.51
CA ASN A 100 -8.02 2.66 14.58
C ASN A 100 -6.95 3.26 13.66
N ILE A 101 -7.33 3.83 12.52
CA ILE A 101 -6.40 4.57 11.66
C ILE A 101 -5.85 5.77 12.43
N ASP A 102 -4.52 5.95 12.41
CA ASP A 102 -3.93 7.20 12.88
C ASP A 102 -4.08 8.27 11.79
N ILE A 103 -5.21 8.98 11.86
CA ILE A 103 -5.59 10.03 10.91
C ILE A 103 -4.51 11.12 10.79
N LYS A 104 -3.84 11.46 11.90
CA LYS A 104 -2.82 12.51 11.92
C LYS A 104 -1.54 12.03 11.22
N ALA A 105 -1.07 10.83 11.54
CA ALA A 105 0.09 10.23 10.89
C ALA A 105 -0.17 9.99 9.40
N PHE A 106 -1.33 9.42 9.05
CA PHE A 106 -1.69 9.14 7.66
C PHE A 106 -1.78 10.42 6.83
N ASN A 107 -2.45 11.48 7.32
CA ASN A 107 -2.49 12.78 6.64
C ASN A 107 -1.11 13.39 6.42
N ARG A 108 -0.16 13.18 7.34
CA ARG A 108 1.20 13.67 7.19
C ARG A 108 1.91 13.00 6.01
N LEU A 109 1.75 11.68 5.85
CA LEU A 109 2.28 10.94 4.70
C LEU A 109 1.54 11.26 3.40
N LEU A 110 0.22 11.45 3.43
CA LEU A 110 -0.56 11.88 2.26
C LEU A 110 -0.05 13.20 1.69
N LYS A 111 0.28 14.18 2.55
CA LYS A 111 0.87 15.45 2.11
C LYS A 111 2.19 15.24 1.38
N ALA A 112 3.07 14.37 1.89
CA ALA A 112 4.32 14.03 1.21
C ALA A 112 4.07 13.31 -0.12
N ALA A 113 3.01 12.51 -0.21
CA ALA A 113 2.61 11.74 -1.40
C ALA A 113 1.81 12.54 -2.43
N THR A 114 1.75 13.88 -2.32
CA THR A 114 1.01 14.72 -3.28
C THR A 114 1.47 14.44 -4.72
N GLY A 115 0.51 14.15 -5.61
CA GLY A 115 0.75 13.82 -7.01
C GLY A 115 1.00 12.34 -7.29
N LEU A 116 1.10 11.51 -6.25
CA LEU A 116 1.17 10.06 -6.34
C LEU A 116 -0.17 9.42 -6.02
N SER A 117 -0.42 8.23 -6.56
CA SER A 117 -1.51 7.41 -6.06
C SER A 117 -1.16 6.79 -4.70
N VAL A 118 -2.14 6.64 -3.81
CA VAL A 118 -1.93 6.07 -2.47
C VAL A 118 -2.80 4.84 -2.26
N THR A 119 -2.18 3.75 -1.81
CA THR A 119 -2.88 2.55 -1.32
C THR A 119 -2.68 2.41 0.19
N PHE A 120 -3.77 2.22 0.94
CA PHE A 120 -3.70 1.78 2.33
C PHE A 120 -3.51 0.27 2.37
N HIS A 121 -2.34 -0.18 2.85
CA HIS A 121 -1.99 -1.60 2.84
C HIS A 121 -2.71 -2.42 3.91
N ARG A 122 -2.28 -3.67 4.11
CA ARG A 122 -2.84 -4.65 5.06
C ARG A 122 -2.80 -4.28 6.54
N ALA A 123 -2.33 -3.09 6.92
CA ALA A 123 -2.73 -2.49 8.19
C ALA A 123 -4.25 -2.45 8.36
N PHE A 124 -5.01 -2.36 7.26
CA PHE A 124 -6.47 -2.44 7.29
C PHE A 124 -6.97 -3.74 7.93
N ASP A 125 -6.23 -4.85 7.72
CA ASP A 125 -6.57 -6.15 8.30
C ASP A 125 -6.40 -6.20 9.83
N LYS A 126 -5.83 -5.16 10.44
CA LYS A 126 -5.67 -4.98 11.88
C LYS A 126 -6.62 -3.92 12.46
N CYS A 127 -7.44 -3.28 11.64
CA CYS A 127 -8.41 -2.30 12.12
C CYS A 127 -9.51 -2.96 12.96
N ILE A 128 -9.85 -2.39 14.12
CA ILE A 128 -10.90 -2.94 14.99
C ILE A 128 -12.31 -2.76 14.40
N ARG A 129 -12.50 -1.73 13.56
CA ARG A 129 -13.79 -1.36 12.94
C ARG A 129 -13.59 -1.10 11.45
N PRO A 130 -13.59 -2.15 10.60
CA PRO A 130 -13.24 -2.03 9.18
C PRO A 130 -14.18 -1.12 8.38
N HIS A 131 -15.49 -1.12 8.69
CA HIS A 131 -16.46 -0.24 8.01
C HIS A 131 -16.25 1.24 8.30
N GLU A 132 -15.89 1.59 9.55
CA GLU A 132 -15.54 2.97 9.91
C GLU A 132 -14.20 3.38 9.28
N ALA A 133 -13.22 2.46 9.30
CA ALA A 133 -11.92 2.68 8.69
C ALA A 133 -12.03 2.92 7.17
N LEU A 134 -12.93 2.21 6.49
CA LEU A 134 -13.23 2.43 5.06
C LEU A 134 -13.70 3.87 4.81
N GLU A 135 -14.70 4.36 5.55
CA GLU A 135 -15.20 5.73 5.36
C GLU A 135 -14.13 6.77 5.66
N GLN A 136 -13.31 6.56 6.69
CA GLN A 136 -12.18 7.45 6.99
C GLN A 136 -11.18 7.50 5.83
N LEU A 137 -10.84 6.37 5.20
CA LEU A 137 -9.91 6.33 4.07
C LEU A 137 -10.48 6.99 2.82
N ILE A 138 -11.80 6.90 2.61
CA ILE A 138 -12.51 7.63 1.56
C ILE A 138 -12.41 9.13 1.81
N GLU A 139 -12.74 9.60 3.02
CA GLU A 139 -12.68 11.03 3.37
C GLU A 139 -11.26 11.61 3.26
N LEU A 140 -10.24 10.79 3.56
CA LEU A 140 -8.83 11.15 3.45
C LEU A 140 -8.33 11.17 2.00
N GLY A 141 -9.13 10.71 1.02
CA GLY A 141 -8.77 10.69 -0.39
C GLY A 141 -7.80 9.56 -0.76
N CYS A 142 -7.82 8.44 -0.05
CA CYS A 142 -7.06 7.26 -0.42
C CYS A 142 -7.65 6.61 -1.68
N ASP A 143 -6.82 6.15 -2.62
CA ASP A 143 -7.32 5.57 -3.87
C ASP A 143 -7.73 4.10 -3.71
N ARG A 144 -7.06 3.37 -2.80
CA ARG A 144 -7.12 1.91 -2.71
C ARG A 144 -6.94 1.39 -1.29
N ILE A 145 -7.57 0.27 -0.99
CA ILE A 145 -7.31 -0.53 0.21
C ILE A 145 -6.88 -1.94 -0.21
N LEU A 146 -5.70 -2.38 0.22
CA LEU A 146 -5.27 -3.77 0.13
C LEU A 146 -5.69 -4.51 1.41
N THR A 147 -6.50 -5.56 1.27
CA THR A 147 -7.11 -6.26 2.39
C THR A 147 -7.36 -7.73 2.06
N SER A 148 -7.15 -8.60 3.05
CA SER A 148 -7.56 -10.02 2.98
C SER A 148 -8.93 -10.25 3.61
N GLY A 149 -9.72 -9.19 3.83
CA GLY A 149 -10.98 -9.25 4.55
C GLY A 149 -10.79 -9.62 6.03
N GLN A 150 -9.70 -9.17 6.65
CA GLN A 150 -9.32 -9.49 8.03
C GLN A 150 -9.19 -11.00 8.32
N LYS A 151 -8.86 -11.80 7.31
CA LYS A 151 -8.62 -13.24 7.41
C LYS A 151 -7.21 -13.61 6.93
N PRO A 152 -6.72 -14.83 7.22
CA PRO A 152 -5.39 -15.25 6.75
C PRO A 152 -5.24 -15.21 5.22
N THR A 153 -6.31 -15.48 4.47
CA THR A 153 -6.33 -15.37 3.00
C THR A 153 -7.55 -14.58 2.54
N ALA A 154 -7.46 -14.00 1.33
CA ALA A 154 -8.56 -13.22 0.76
C ALA A 154 -9.80 -14.08 0.49
N GLU A 155 -9.64 -15.35 0.13
CA GLU A 155 -10.76 -16.29 -0.08
C GLU A 155 -11.55 -16.51 1.21
N ALA A 156 -10.86 -16.68 2.34
CA ALA A 156 -11.53 -16.80 3.64
C ALA A 156 -12.22 -15.49 4.05
N GLY A 157 -11.72 -14.34 3.57
CA GLY A 157 -12.26 -13.01 3.81
C GLY A 157 -13.37 -12.56 2.87
N ILE A 158 -13.79 -13.39 1.90
CA ILE A 158 -14.83 -13.05 0.90
C ILE A 158 -16.09 -12.39 1.51
N PRO A 159 -16.65 -12.86 2.65
CA PRO A 159 -17.82 -12.22 3.25
C PRO A 159 -17.61 -10.73 3.53
N LEU A 160 -16.54 -10.37 4.26
CA LEU A 160 -16.24 -8.97 4.56
C LEU A 160 -15.81 -8.19 3.32
N LEU A 161 -15.06 -8.81 2.40
CA LEU A 161 -14.67 -8.16 1.14
C LEU A 161 -15.88 -7.73 0.32
N LYS A 162 -16.94 -8.55 0.26
CA LYS A 162 -18.19 -8.20 -0.42
C LYS A 162 -18.87 -7.00 0.23
N GLU A 163 -18.98 -6.99 1.56
CA GLU A 163 -19.56 -5.88 2.30
C GLU A 163 -18.77 -4.58 2.08
N LEU A 164 -17.44 -4.64 2.09
CA LEU A 164 -16.58 -3.48 1.85
C LEU A 164 -16.70 -2.96 0.42
N VAL A 165 -16.80 -3.83 -0.58
CA VAL A 165 -17.01 -3.44 -1.99
C VAL A 165 -18.36 -2.76 -2.17
N GLU A 166 -19.42 -3.33 -1.59
CA GLU A 166 -20.77 -2.75 -1.65
C GLU A 166 -20.81 -1.39 -0.96
N GLN A 167 -20.23 -1.29 0.24
CA GLN A 167 -20.15 -0.03 0.98
C GLN A 167 -19.33 1.00 0.21
N ALA A 168 -18.14 0.64 -0.30
CA ALA A 168 -17.25 1.56 -1.01
C ALA A 168 -17.91 2.17 -2.25
N GLY A 169 -18.64 1.37 -3.04
CA GLY A 169 -19.10 1.76 -4.36
C GLY A 169 -17.92 2.18 -5.24
N ASP A 170 -18.05 3.30 -5.96
CA ASP A 170 -17.00 3.84 -6.83
C ASP A 170 -16.04 4.81 -6.12
N ARG A 171 -16.18 4.98 -4.79
CA ARG A 171 -15.47 6.03 -4.02
C ARG A 171 -14.01 5.67 -3.72
N ILE A 172 -13.71 4.38 -3.60
CA ILE A 172 -12.38 3.83 -3.36
C ILE A 172 -12.32 2.40 -3.87
N ILE A 173 -11.16 1.94 -4.34
CA ILE A 173 -11.00 0.58 -4.84
C ILE A 173 -10.65 -0.36 -3.67
N ILE A 174 -11.44 -1.42 -3.48
CA ILE A 174 -11.07 -2.54 -2.62
C ILE A 174 -10.28 -3.55 -3.43
N MET A 175 -9.05 -3.84 -3.00
CA MET A 175 -8.11 -4.75 -3.67
C MET A 175 -7.89 -5.97 -2.76
N PRO A 176 -8.54 -7.11 -3.06
CA PRO A 176 -8.30 -8.35 -2.34
C PRO A 176 -6.84 -8.81 -2.50
N GLY A 177 -6.17 -9.13 -1.39
CA GLY A 177 -4.81 -9.67 -1.41
C GLY A 177 -4.34 -10.12 -0.02
N CYS A 178 -3.32 -10.97 0.04
CA CYS A 178 -2.83 -11.63 1.25
C CYS A 178 -1.30 -11.59 1.37
#